data_AF-A0A357ZXB3-F1
#
_entry.id   AF-A0A357ZXB3-F1
#
_cell.length_a   1.000
_cell.length_b   1.000
_cell.length_c   1.000
_cell.angle_alpha   90.00
_cell.angle_beta   90.00
_cell.angle_gamma   90.00
#
_symmetry.space_group_name_H-M   'P 1'
#
loop_
_entity.id
_entity.type
_entity.pdbx_description
1 polymer ?
#
loop_
_entity_poly.entity_id
_entity_poly.type
_entity_poly.pdbx_seq_one_letter_code
_entity_poly.pdbx_strand_id
1 'polypeptide(L)'
;MTLLTHDDSVAPAGGGGASSLLEPASGRRGDSAFKVVALVAGLVVLAILGLIAFSTTKEAWPAFKQEGLGFVTSSTWIPAEGKFGALAFIYGTVLSSLIALVLAVPVSLGIALYAN
;
A
#
# COMPACT_ATOMS: atom_id res chain seq x y z
N MET A 1 -33.49 76.09 -17.05
CA MET A 1 -32.06 75.88 -16.77
C MET A 1 -31.99 74.59 -15.94
N THR A 2 -32.11 73.41 -16.55
CA THR A 2 -31.02 72.70 -17.27
C THR A 2 -29.91 72.41 -16.27
N LEU A 3 -29.43 71.20 -15.99
CA LEU A 3 -29.65 69.80 -16.34
C LEU A 3 -28.58 69.04 -15.49
N LEU A 4 -28.56 67.71 -15.62
CA LEU A 4 -27.49 66.77 -15.23
C LEU A 4 -27.57 66.26 -13.78
N THR A 5 -28.03 65.03 -13.52
CA THR A 5 -27.33 63.76 -13.77
C THR A 5 -25.84 63.80 -13.40
N HIS A 6 -25.55 63.50 -12.13
CA HIS A 6 -24.43 62.65 -11.75
C HIS A 6 -25.07 61.48 -11.02
N ASP A 7 -25.57 60.47 -11.73
CA ASP A 7 -24.79 59.25 -12.00
C ASP A 7 -23.29 59.41 -11.74
N ASP A 8 -22.86 58.90 -10.59
CA ASP A 8 -21.57 58.20 -10.48
C ASP A 8 -21.78 56.99 -9.59
N SER A 9 -22.32 55.99 -10.27
CA SER A 9 -22.11 54.59 -9.98
C SER A 9 -20.60 54.29 -9.84
N VAL A 10 -20.01 54.47 -8.65
CA VAL A 10 -18.69 53.90 -8.36
C VAL A 10 -18.89 52.41 -8.06
N ALA A 11 -18.82 51.66 -9.15
CA ALA A 11 -18.67 50.22 -9.23
C ALA A 11 -17.61 49.70 -8.23
N PRO A 12 -17.75 48.44 -7.77
CA PRO A 12 -16.79 47.83 -6.85
C PRO A 12 -15.37 47.89 -7.41
N ALA A 13 -14.48 48.52 -6.66
CA ALA A 13 -13.07 48.53 -6.96
C ALA A 13 -12.55 47.08 -7.04
N GLY A 14 -12.19 46.67 -8.25
CA GLY A 14 -11.08 45.75 -8.47
C GLY A 14 -11.37 44.27 -8.24
N GLY A 15 -12.29 43.70 -9.01
CA GLY A 15 -12.28 42.28 -9.37
C GLY A 15 -11.09 41.92 -10.27
N GLY A 16 -9.86 42.23 -9.85
CA GLY A 16 -8.64 42.07 -10.66
C GLY A 16 -7.50 41.30 -9.96
N GLY A 17 -7.75 40.70 -8.80
CA GLY A 17 -6.72 40.02 -8.00
C GLY A 17 -6.90 38.52 -7.82
N ALA A 18 -8.01 37.92 -8.28
CA ALA A 18 -8.26 36.49 -8.07
C ALA A 18 -7.68 35.61 -9.20
N SER A 19 -7.56 36.16 -10.42
CA SER A 19 -7.12 35.44 -11.61
C SER A 19 -5.59 35.41 -11.78
N SER A 20 -4.85 36.26 -11.07
CA SER A 20 -3.36 36.28 -11.09
C SER A 20 -2.73 35.27 -10.13
N LEU A 21 -3.48 34.72 -9.17
CA LEU A 21 -2.96 33.72 -8.22
C LEU A 21 -3.01 32.28 -8.76
N LEU A 22 -3.55 32.10 -9.97
CA LEU A 22 -3.60 30.82 -10.69
C LEU A 22 -2.73 30.86 -11.94
N GLU A 23 -1.63 31.62 -11.96
CA GLU A 23 -0.60 31.39 -12.97
C GLU A 23 -0.04 29.98 -12.77
N PRO A 24 -0.19 29.05 -13.75
CA PRO A 24 0.41 27.74 -13.65
C PRO A 24 1.92 27.91 -13.82
N ALA A 25 2.60 28.04 -12.69
CA ALA A 25 4.05 28.06 -12.61
C ALA A 25 4.62 26.91 -13.44
N SER A 26 5.65 27.20 -14.22
CA SER A 26 6.24 26.31 -15.21
C SER A 26 6.79 25.01 -14.61
N GLY A 27 5.92 24.02 -14.41
CA GLY A 27 6.24 22.68 -13.88
C GLY A 27 5.88 21.54 -14.83
N ARG A 28 5.27 21.82 -16.00
CA ARG A 28 4.74 20.79 -16.93
C ARG A 28 5.74 19.66 -17.28
N ARG A 29 7.03 19.97 -17.38
CA ARG A 29 8.09 18.97 -17.65
C ARG A 29 8.42 18.14 -16.42
N GLY A 30 8.48 18.74 -15.24
CA GLY A 30 8.72 18.04 -13.97
C GLY A 30 7.56 17.11 -13.61
N ASP A 31 6.33 17.61 -13.73
CA ASP A 31 5.11 16.82 -13.50
C ASP A 31 5.01 15.64 -14.47
N SER A 32 5.35 15.86 -15.75
CA SER A 32 5.33 14.79 -16.75
C SER A 32 6.42 13.75 -16.49
N ALA A 33 7.64 14.17 -16.12
CA ALA A 33 8.72 13.26 -15.78
C ALA A 33 8.38 12.44 -14.53
N PHE A 34 7.85 13.09 -13.49
CA PHE A 34 7.43 12.41 -12.26
C PHE A 34 6.34 11.37 -12.53
N LYS A 35 5.33 11.71 -13.35
CA LYS A 35 4.27 10.76 -13.75
C LYS A 35 4.84 9.54 -14.47
N VAL A 36 5.76 9.72 -15.41
CA VAL A 36 6.38 8.60 -16.14
C VAL A 36 7.23 7.75 -15.21
N VAL A 37 8.04 8.36 -14.34
CA VAL A 37 8.86 7.62 -13.37
C VAL A 37 7.98 6.85 -12.38
N ALA A 38 6.92 7.45 -11.85
CA ALA A 38 5.99 6.78 -10.95
C ALA A 38 5.29 5.60 -11.64
N LEU A 39 4.88 5.77 -12.91
CA LEU A 39 4.26 4.70 -13.69
C LEU A 39 5.24 3.55 -13.96
N VAL A 40 6.47 3.87 -14.38
CA VAL A 40 7.52 2.86 -14.59
C VAL A 40 7.85 2.14 -13.30
N ALA A 41 7.99 2.85 -12.18
CA ALA A 41 8.21 2.23 -10.87
C ALA A 41 7.07 1.27 -10.50
N GLY A 42 5.81 1.68 -10.70
CA GLY A 42 4.65 0.81 -10.49
C GLY A 42 4.66 -0.43 -11.39
N LEU A 43 4.97 -0.27 -12.68
CA LEU A 43 5.09 -1.38 -13.63
C LEU A 43 6.23 -2.33 -13.27
N VAL A 44 7.38 -1.80 -12.81
CA VAL A 44 8.51 -2.60 -12.35
C VAL A 44 8.13 -3.41 -11.12
N VAL A 45 7.47 -2.79 -10.13
CA VAL A 45 6.98 -3.52 -8.95
C VAL A 45 5.99 -4.61 -9.36
N LEU A 46 5.03 -4.30 -10.23
CA LEU A 46 4.07 -5.28 -10.73
C LEU A 46 4.75 -6.43 -11.48
N ALA A 47 5.75 -6.13 -12.31
CA ALA A 47 6.54 -7.11 -13.03
C ALA A 47 7.34 -8.01 -12.07
N ILE A 48 7.98 -7.43 -11.05
CA ILE A 48 8.70 -8.18 -10.01
C ILE A 48 7.75 -9.10 -9.24
N LEU A 49 6.59 -8.60 -8.82
CA LEU A 49 5.58 -9.40 -8.14
C LEU A 49 5.10 -10.56 -9.02
N GLY A 50 4.86 -10.31 -10.30
CA GLY A 50 4.53 -11.35 -11.28
C GLY A 50 5.64 -12.37 -11.45
N LEU A 51 6.90 -11.93 -11.49
CA LEU A 51 8.07 -12.79 -11.61
C LEU A 51 8.25 -13.69 -10.38
N ILE A 52 8.10 -13.12 -9.19
CA ILE A 52 8.13 -13.86 -7.92
C ILE A 52 7.00 -14.89 -7.91
N ALA A 53 5.75 -14.47 -8.19
CA ALA A 53 4.62 -15.38 -8.22
C ALA A 53 4.85 -16.54 -9.22
N PHE A 54 5.38 -16.25 -10.40
CA PHE A 54 5.70 -17.26 -11.40
C PHE A 54 6.80 -18.22 -10.93
N SER A 55 7.91 -17.69 -10.40
CA SER A 55 9.04 -18.49 -9.92
C SER A 55 8.63 -19.38 -8.75
N THR A 56 7.96 -18.80 -7.76
CA THR A 56 7.44 -19.54 -6.60
C THR A 56 6.45 -20.61 -7.02
N THR A 57 5.54 -20.33 -7.95
CA THR A 57 4.57 -21.34 -8.42
C THR A 57 5.28 -22.50 -9.12
N LYS A 58 6.27 -22.21 -9.97
CA LYS A 58 7.02 -23.23 -10.70
C LYS A 58 7.79 -24.17 -9.76
N GLU A 59 8.42 -23.62 -8.73
CA GLU A 59 9.17 -24.39 -7.73
C GLU A 59 8.27 -25.10 -6.71
N ALA A 60 7.14 -24.50 -6.34
CA ALA A 60 6.19 -25.09 -5.40
C ALA A 60 5.36 -26.24 -6.02
N TRP A 61 5.11 -26.21 -7.34
CA TRP A 61 4.31 -27.23 -8.03
C TRP A 61 4.78 -28.68 -7.83
N PRO A 62 6.07 -29.03 -7.99
CA PRO A 62 6.56 -30.38 -7.73
C PRO A 62 6.45 -30.81 -6.26
N ALA A 63 6.48 -29.87 -5.31
CA ALA A 63 6.30 -30.17 -3.88
C ALA A 63 4.87 -30.68 -3.60
N PHE A 64 3.85 -30.09 -4.23
CA PHE A 64 2.47 -30.57 -4.10
C PHE A 64 2.22 -31.93 -4.78
N LYS A 65 2.93 -32.23 -5.87
CA LYS A 65 2.77 -33.51 -6.59
C LYS A 65 3.33 -34.71 -5.84
N GLN A 66 4.41 -34.54 -5.07
CA GLN A 66 5.05 -35.66 -4.36
C GLN A 66 4.34 -35.99 -3.03
N GLU A 67 3.74 -35.00 -2.38
CA GLU A 67 3.21 -35.15 -1.01
C GLU A 67 1.66 -35.24 -0.94
N GLY A 68 0.92 -34.85 -1.99
CA GLY A 68 -0.53 -35.06 -2.09
C GLY A 68 -1.38 -34.54 -0.90
N LEU A 69 -2.56 -35.11 -0.66
CA LEU A 69 -3.41 -34.77 0.50
C LEU A 69 -2.82 -35.21 1.85
N GLY A 70 -1.81 -36.07 1.85
CA GLY A 70 -1.04 -36.48 3.04
C GLY A 70 -0.11 -35.37 3.56
N PHE A 71 0.32 -34.45 2.70
CA PHE A 71 1.05 -33.22 3.05
C PHE A 71 0.31 -32.38 4.10
N VAL A 72 -1.02 -32.30 3.99
CA VAL A 72 -1.86 -31.44 4.84
C VAL A 72 -2.14 -32.10 6.20
N THR A 73 -2.26 -33.42 6.25
CA THR A 73 -2.58 -34.17 7.48
C THR A 73 -1.35 -34.69 8.22
N SER A 74 -0.20 -34.79 7.56
CA SER A 74 1.05 -35.22 8.19
C SER A 74 1.65 -34.13 9.08
N SER A 75 1.85 -34.48 10.36
CA SER A 75 2.60 -33.66 11.34
C SER A 75 4.12 -33.89 11.25
N THR A 76 4.57 -34.83 10.41
CA THR A 76 5.97 -35.25 10.36
C THR A 76 6.78 -34.29 9.49
N TRP A 77 7.68 -33.53 10.12
CA TRP A 77 8.68 -32.72 9.44
C TRP A 77 10.06 -33.39 9.59
N ILE A 78 10.53 -34.06 8.52
CA ILE A 78 11.87 -34.65 8.47
C ILE A 78 12.58 -34.11 7.21
N PRO A 79 13.31 -32.98 7.33
CA PRO A 79 14.01 -32.36 6.20
C PRO A 79 15.03 -33.29 5.52
N ALA A 80 15.62 -34.21 6.30
CA ALA A 80 16.61 -35.16 5.82
C ALA A 80 16.04 -36.24 4.89
N GLU A 81 14.74 -36.52 4.97
CA GLU A 81 14.05 -37.54 4.15
C GLU A 81 13.15 -36.91 3.07
N GLY A 82 13.15 -35.57 2.94
CA GLY A 82 12.28 -34.86 1.98
C GLY A 82 10.81 -34.78 2.38
N LYS A 83 10.44 -35.19 3.60
CA LYS A 83 9.07 -35.14 4.12
C LYS A 83 8.79 -33.80 4.79
N PHE A 84 7.96 -32.99 4.14
CA PHE A 84 7.58 -31.67 4.63
C PHE A 84 6.08 -31.70 4.92
N GLY A 85 5.65 -31.73 6.18
CA GLY A 85 4.23 -31.62 6.53
C GLY A 85 3.77 -30.16 6.58
N ALA A 86 2.65 -29.82 5.93
CA ALA A 86 2.05 -28.48 6.00
C ALA A 86 1.59 -28.12 7.41
N LEU A 87 1.11 -29.11 8.16
CA LEU A 87 0.52 -28.93 9.49
C LEU A 87 1.53 -28.34 10.48
N ALA A 88 2.80 -28.74 10.38
CA ALA A 88 3.88 -28.23 11.24
C ALA A 88 4.15 -26.74 10.99
N PHE A 89 4.12 -26.29 9.73
CA PHE A 89 4.26 -24.88 9.36
C PHE A 89 3.08 -24.02 9.83
N ILE A 90 1.85 -24.54 9.67
CA ILE A 90 0.64 -23.88 10.15
C ILE A 90 0.71 -23.72 11.67
N TYR A 91 1.08 -24.79 12.38
CA TYR A 91 1.21 -24.76 13.83
C TYR A 91 2.22 -23.72 14.31
N GLY A 92 3.39 -23.63 13.68
CA GLY A 92 4.39 -22.60 14.01
C GLY A 92 3.88 -21.17 13.80
N THR A 93 3.15 -20.93 12.72
CA THR A 93 2.59 -19.60 12.42
C THR A 93 1.49 -19.21 13.40
N VAL A 94 0.59 -20.15 13.72
CA VAL A 94 -0.48 -19.94 14.70
C VAL A 94 0.12 -19.71 16.10
N LEU A 95 1.09 -20.52 16.50
CA LEU A 95 1.75 -20.36 17.79
C LEU A 95 2.49 -19.02 17.88
N SER A 96 3.22 -18.63 16.84
CA SER A 96 3.93 -17.35 16.78
C SER A 96 2.97 -16.16 16.85
N SER A 97 1.90 -16.17 16.05
CA SER A 97 0.90 -15.10 16.06
C SER A 97 0.15 -15.02 17.39
N LEU A 98 -0.14 -16.16 18.03
CA LEU A 98 -0.76 -16.20 19.35
C LEU A 98 0.16 -15.57 20.42
N ILE A 99 1.44 -15.95 20.45
CA ILE A 99 2.42 -15.36 21.37
C ILE A 99 2.54 -13.85 21.15
N ALA A 100 2.59 -13.42 19.88
CA ALA A 100 2.64 -12.00 19.54
C ALA A 100 1.41 -11.24 20.06
N LEU A 101 0.20 -11.80 19.91
CA LEU A 101 -1.04 -11.20 20.43
C LEU A 101 -1.05 -11.15 21.97
N VAL A 102 -0.65 -12.23 22.63
CA VAL A 102 -0.59 -12.31 24.09
C VAL A 102 0.33 -11.24 24.68
N LEU A 103 1.43 -10.90 24.00
CA LEU A 103 2.33 -9.83 24.44
C LEU A 103 1.86 -8.43 24.00
N ALA A 104 1.31 -8.30 22.79
CA ALA A 104 0.88 -7.01 22.23
C ALA A 104 -0.33 -6.43 22.97
N VAL A 105 -1.31 -7.26 23.34
CA VAL A 105 -2.54 -6.83 24.02
C VAL A 105 -2.27 -6.11 25.35
N PRO A 106 -1.52 -6.69 26.33
CA PRO A 106 -1.26 -6.01 27.59
C PRO A 106 -0.40 -4.76 27.44
N VAL A 107 0.57 -4.76 26.51
CA VAL A 107 1.39 -3.57 26.21
C VAL A 107 0.52 -2.44 25.66
N SER A 108 -0.38 -2.73 24.72
CA SER A 108 -1.31 -1.76 24.16
C SER A 108 -2.24 -1.17 25.24
N LEU A 109 -2.75 -2.01 26.14
CA LEU A 109 -3.60 -1.56 27.25
C LEU A 109 -2.83 -0.67 28.22
N GLY A 110 -1.57 -1.00 28.53
CA GLY A 110 -0.71 -0.20 29.38
C GLY A 110 -0.48 1.22 28.83
N ILE A 111 -0.23 1.35 27.53
CA ILE A 111 -0.07 2.66 26.88
C ILE A 111 -1.38 3.45 26.90
N ALA A 112 -2.52 2.79 26.64
CA ALA A 112 -3.82 3.45 26.65
C ALA A 112 -4.17 4.04 28.03
N LEU A 113 -3.85 3.32 29.11
CA LEU A 113 -4.05 3.81 30.47
C LEU A 113 -3.07 4.91 30.87
N TYR A 114 -1.84 4.90 30.35
CA TYR A 114 -0.89 5.99 30.58
C TYR A 114 -1.29 7.29 29.86
N ALA A 115 -1.89 7.17 28.68
CA ALA A 115 -2.25 8.30 27.82
C ALA A 115 -3.59 8.97 28.15
N ASN A 116 -4.33 8.47 29.15
CA ASN A 116 -5.62 9.01 29.62
C ASN A 116 -5.50 9.56 31.04
#